data_AF-H7GE23-F1
#
_entry.id   AF-H7GE23-F1
#
_cell.length_a   1.000
_cell.length_b   1.000
_cell.length_c   1.000
_cell.angle_alpha   90.00
_cell.angle_beta   90.00
_cell.angle_gamma   90.00
#
_symmetry.space_group_name_H-M   'P 1'
#
loop_
_entity.id
_entity.type
_entity.pdbx_description
1 polymer ?
#
loop_
_entity_poly.entity_id
_entity_poly.type
_entity_poly.pdbx_seq_one_letter_code
_entity_poly.pdbx_strand_id
1 'polypeptide(L)'
;MGKIVVPGKEIRIPRVVVRPLLPPPPTFSARLQPQHLHWQVGRYKERLTSGPGGLGRGKIWVVEKEAEQHNLILTQTYDALIGSRGFISLADYAVVGTGSTPPNATQTGLVAEVARTNAGVSGEPDTIARQSTSGPGVGTFIITKRREFTEAQVGGRNLTEWGFSPSGSAGGNLMTRELFRDGLGNPVVISLASDQRLRLIYAYQVSYSPNAGAPQDASINIANLGTFAGKVFATRYWSGYDSGMGDLYLLSWWAMAYAEDVYNSLYFYPLDAYKAPNLDSEFGNYSGTTGYRITSGMFTAITRGRKINAITIPATDYNRDIYGFAIIRYTGTYHAGGFALAFNSGVKFTKSNLYKLVVGEWTLTWGP
;
A
#
# COMPACT_ATOMS: atom_id res chain seq x y z
N MET A 1 31.28 -28.93 24.33
CA MET A 1 30.87 -28.66 25.73
C MET A 1 31.98 -27.85 26.39
N GLY A 2 31.69 -26.66 26.92
CA GLY A 2 32.63 -25.94 27.76
C GLY A 2 32.18 -26.08 29.22
N LYS A 3 32.99 -26.72 30.05
CA LYS A 3 32.76 -26.84 31.50
C LYS A 3 33.83 -26.03 32.19
N ILE A 4 33.45 -24.95 32.89
CA ILE A 4 34.34 -24.30 33.85
C ILE A 4 34.02 -24.94 35.20
N VAL A 5 34.96 -25.69 35.76
CA VAL A 5 34.80 -26.33 37.06
C VAL A 5 35.41 -25.40 38.11
N VAL A 6 34.59 -24.88 39.00
CA VAL A 6 35.02 -24.26 40.26
C VAL A 6 34.66 -25.23 41.39
N PRO A 7 35.60 -25.64 42.26
CA PRO A 7 35.30 -26.55 43.37
C PRO A 7 34.17 -26.00 44.26
N GLY A 8 33.14 -26.81 44.52
CA GLY A 8 32.06 -26.47 45.46
C GLY A 8 30.90 -25.61 44.93
N LYS A 9 30.93 -25.15 43.68
CA LYS A 9 29.79 -24.47 43.04
C LYS A 9 29.58 -24.97 41.61
N GLU A 10 28.46 -25.66 41.37
CA GLU A 10 28.03 -25.98 40.00
C GLU A 10 27.57 -24.68 39.33
N ILE A 11 28.48 -24.01 38.62
CA ILE A 11 28.12 -22.87 37.76
C ILE A 11 27.46 -23.44 36.51
N ARG A 12 26.14 -23.56 36.52
CA ARG A 12 25.37 -23.82 35.30
C ARG A 12 25.42 -22.58 34.43
N ILE A 13 26.26 -22.60 33.40
CA ILE A 13 26.20 -21.58 32.35
C ILE A 13 24.82 -21.71 31.70
N PRO A 14 23.95 -20.67 31.75
CA PRO A 14 22.65 -20.74 31.10
C PRO A 14 22.85 -21.00 29.61
N ARG A 15 22.41 -22.16 29.13
CA ARG A 15 22.44 -22.48 27.71
C ARG A 15 21.36 -21.65 27.03
N VAL A 16 21.76 -20.70 26.19
CA VAL A 16 20.83 -20.01 25.30
C VAL A 16 20.42 -20.98 24.19
N VAL A 17 19.12 -21.25 24.09
CA VAL A 17 18.56 -22.06 22.98
C VAL A 17 17.91 -21.14 21.95
N VAL A 18 18.11 -21.45 20.66
CA VAL A 18 17.50 -20.73 19.54
C VAL A 18 16.20 -21.44 19.15
N ARG A 19 15.11 -20.67 19.05
CA ARG A 19 13.81 -21.14 18.55
C ARG A 19 13.52 -20.49 17.18
N PRO A 20 13.81 -21.16 16.06
CA PRO A 20 13.41 -20.71 14.73
C PRO A 20 11.93 -20.98 14.47
N LEU A 21 11.32 -20.12 13.66
CA LEU A 21 10.02 -20.33 13.02
C LEU A 21 10.21 -21.16 11.74
N LEU A 22 9.52 -22.30 11.63
CA LEU A 22 9.65 -23.28 10.55
C LEU A 22 8.39 -23.25 9.62
N PRO A 23 8.53 -23.56 8.31
CA PRO A 23 7.64 -23.15 7.20
C PRO A 23 6.21 -23.75 7.18
N PRO A 24 5.29 -23.22 6.33
CA PRO A 24 5.48 -22.07 5.42
C PRO A 24 5.25 -20.72 6.10
N PRO A 25 6.02 -19.68 5.70
CA PRO A 25 5.90 -18.35 6.29
C PRO A 25 4.53 -17.71 5.97
N PRO A 26 3.99 -16.88 6.88
CA PRO A 26 2.81 -16.08 6.59
C PRO A 26 3.02 -15.26 5.31
N THR A 27 2.05 -15.36 4.39
CA THR A 27 2.07 -14.63 3.13
C THR A 27 0.95 -13.60 3.12
N PHE A 28 1.32 -12.36 2.83
CA PHE A 28 0.38 -11.27 2.57
C PHE A 28 0.35 -11.05 1.07
N SER A 29 -0.83 -11.04 0.46
CA SER A 29 -0.99 -10.87 -0.98
C SER A 29 -1.81 -9.63 -1.26
N ALA A 30 -1.38 -8.83 -2.24
CA ALA A 30 -2.12 -7.69 -2.71
C ALA A 30 -2.41 -7.78 -4.20
N ARG A 31 -3.53 -7.18 -4.59
CA ARG A 31 -3.99 -7.12 -5.96
C ARG A 31 -4.24 -5.68 -6.33
N LEU A 32 -3.72 -5.26 -7.48
CA LEU A 32 -3.97 -3.95 -8.06
C LEU A 32 -4.79 -4.15 -9.32
N GLN A 33 -5.95 -3.51 -9.41
CA GLN A 33 -6.86 -3.67 -10.54
C GLN A 33 -7.27 -2.32 -11.14
N PRO A 34 -7.41 -2.25 -12.47
CA PRO A 34 -8.04 -1.11 -13.10
C PRO A 34 -9.51 -0.98 -12.66
N GLN A 35 -10.03 0.25 -12.53
CA GLN A 35 -11.45 0.49 -12.29
C GLN A 35 -12.04 1.46 -13.30
N HIS A 36 -11.57 2.70 -13.30
CA HIS A 36 -12.17 3.77 -14.09
C HIS A 36 -11.10 4.73 -14.60
N LEU A 37 -11.18 5.10 -15.87
CA LEU A 37 -10.27 6.03 -16.51
C LEU A 37 -11.11 6.99 -17.36
N HIS A 38 -11.09 8.27 -17.04
CA HIS A 38 -11.99 9.28 -17.62
C HIS A 38 -11.27 10.60 -17.87
N TRP A 39 -11.59 11.25 -18.98
CA TRP A 39 -11.05 12.56 -19.33
C TRP A 39 -12.17 13.55 -19.63
N GLN A 40 -11.93 14.82 -19.34
CA GLN A 40 -12.86 15.92 -19.62
C GLN A 40 -12.11 17.10 -20.21
N VAL A 41 -12.55 17.60 -21.35
CA VAL A 41 -12.17 18.90 -21.89
C VAL A 41 -13.24 19.90 -21.48
N GLY A 42 -12.82 21.06 -20.98
CA GLY A 42 -13.74 22.09 -20.52
C GLY A 42 -13.05 23.39 -20.16
N ARG A 43 -13.83 24.30 -19.57
CA ARG A 43 -13.33 25.58 -19.08
C ARG A 43 -14.11 26.05 -17.87
N TYR A 44 -13.50 26.96 -17.10
CA TYR A 44 -14.21 27.63 -16.02
C TYR A 44 -15.01 28.82 -16.56
N LYS A 45 -16.32 28.81 -16.34
CA LYS A 45 -17.20 29.96 -16.63
C LYS A 45 -17.51 30.70 -15.34
N GLU A 46 -17.59 32.02 -15.42
CA GLU A 46 -18.02 32.84 -14.29
C GLU A 46 -19.49 32.57 -13.98
N ARG A 47 -19.80 32.42 -12.70
CA ARG A 47 -21.16 32.28 -12.18
C ARG A 47 -21.36 33.30 -11.07
N LEU A 48 -22.47 34.02 -11.12
CA LEU A 48 -22.91 34.84 -10.01
C LEU A 48 -23.41 33.94 -8.87
N THR A 49 -22.87 34.14 -7.67
CA THR A 49 -23.29 33.43 -6.45
C THR A 49 -24.01 34.41 -5.53
N SER A 50 -25.20 34.08 -5.05
CA SER A 50 -25.91 34.87 -4.03
C SER A 50 -25.74 34.23 -2.64
N GLY A 51 -25.47 35.04 -1.63
CA GLY A 51 -25.40 34.61 -0.24
C GLY A 51 -25.66 35.77 0.75
N PRO A 52 -25.61 35.51 2.08
CA PRO A 52 -25.90 36.51 3.11
C PRO A 52 -25.04 37.79 3.04
N GLY A 53 -23.91 37.75 2.32
CA GLY A 53 -23.03 38.90 2.07
C GLY A 53 -23.18 39.58 0.70
N GLY A 54 -24.22 39.27 -0.09
CA GLY A 54 -24.48 39.88 -1.40
C GLY A 54 -24.12 38.99 -2.60
N LEU A 55 -23.98 39.60 -3.79
CA LEU A 55 -23.60 38.94 -5.04
C LEU A 55 -22.07 38.76 -5.10
N GLY A 56 -21.60 37.52 -5.00
CA GLY A 56 -20.22 37.12 -5.25
C GLY A 56 -20.00 36.64 -6.69
N ARG A 57 -18.73 36.59 -7.11
CA ARG A 57 -18.30 35.96 -8.36
C ARG A 57 -17.66 34.61 -8.04
N GLY A 58 -18.24 33.54 -8.57
CA GLY A 58 -17.70 32.19 -8.52
C GLY A 58 -17.26 31.71 -9.90
N LYS A 59 -16.57 30.57 -9.94
CA LYS A 59 -16.26 29.86 -11.19
C LYS A 59 -16.90 28.47 -11.14
N ILE A 60 -17.51 28.06 -12.25
CA ILE A 60 -18.04 26.71 -12.43
C ILE A 60 -17.30 26.03 -13.57
N TRP A 61 -16.93 24.76 -13.38
CA TRP A 61 -16.40 23.94 -14.45
C TRP A 61 -17.52 23.55 -15.41
N VAL A 62 -17.31 23.80 -16.71
CA VAL A 62 -18.22 23.37 -17.76
C VAL A 62 -17.50 22.37 -18.65
N VAL A 63 -17.97 21.12 -18.60
CA VAL A 63 -17.52 20.05 -19.48
C VAL A 63 -18.08 20.30 -20.88
N GLU A 64 -17.22 20.21 -21.88
CA GLU A 64 -17.58 20.39 -23.29
C GLU A 64 -17.42 19.11 -24.10
N LYS A 65 -16.45 18.27 -23.70
CA LYS A 65 -16.27 16.91 -24.22
C LYS A 65 -15.75 16.02 -23.10
N GLU A 66 -16.18 14.79 -23.06
CA GLU A 66 -15.66 13.78 -22.14
C GLU A 66 -15.88 12.37 -22.72
N ALA A 67 -15.11 11.41 -22.25
CA ALA A 67 -15.35 10.00 -22.52
C ALA A 67 -14.64 9.10 -21.51
N GLU A 68 -15.29 8.00 -21.14
CA GLU A 68 -14.68 6.90 -20.39
C GLU A 68 -13.79 6.06 -21.29
N GLN A 69 -12.76 5.44 -20.71
CA GLN A 69 -11.75 4.70 -21.46
C GLN A 69 -11.48 3.33 -20.84
N HIS A 70 -10.94 2.45 -21.69
CA HIS A 70 -10.29 1.24 -21.21
C HIS A 70 -9.14 1.58 -20.28
N ASN A 71 -8.86 0.69 -19.34
CA ASN A 71 -7.88 0.94 -18.30
C ASN A 71 -6.86 -0.21 -18.30
N LEU A 72 -5.78 0.00 -19.06
CA LEU A 72 -4.65 -0.92 -19.10
C LEU A 72 -3.58 -0.47 -18.09
N ILE A 73 -3.40 -1.26 -17.03
CA ILE A 73 -2.23 -1.13 -16.14
C ILE A 73 -1.05 -1.86 -16.78
N LEU A 74 0.07 -1.16 -16.95
CA LEU A 74 1.26 -1.68 -17.62
C LEU A 74 2.01 -2.68 -16.75
N THR A 75 2.70 -3.63 -17.37
CA THR A 75 3.47 -4.69 -16.71
C THR A 75 4.51 -4.13 -15.74
N GLN A 76 5.20 -3.04 -16.12
CA GLN A 76 6.17 -2.37 -15.25
C GLN A 76 5.56 -1.86 -13.94
N THR A 77 4.24 -1.64 -13.87
CA THR A 77 3.58 -1.24 -12.64
C THR A 77 3.76 -2.30 -11.58
N TYR A 78 3.50 -3.55 -11.95
CA TYR A 78 3.67 -4.71 -11.08
C TYR A 78 5.15 -5.03 -10.89
N ASP A 79 5.93 -4.97 -11.96
CA ASP A 79 7.29 -5.45 -11.95
C ASP A 79 8.26 -4.46 -11.28
N ALA A 80 8.00 -3.15 -11.31
CA ALA A 80 8.93 -2.14 -10.80
C ALA A 80 8.28 -1.03 -9.94
N LEU A 81 7.12 -0.50 -10.35
CA LEU A 81 6.58 0.71 -9.73
C LEU A 81 6.00 0.46 -8.34
N ILE A 82 5.25 -0.63 -8.13
CA ILE A 82 4.74 -0.98 -6.78
C ILE A 82 5.89 -1.12 -5.78
N GLY A 83 6.98 -1.79 -6.17
CA GLY A 83 8.14 -2.00 -5.30
C GLY A 83 8.94 -0.73 -4.96
N SER A 84 8.79 0.35 -5.74
CA SER A 84 9.52 1.62 -5.55
C SER A 84 8.65 2.79 -5.10
N ARG A 85 7.33 2.71 -5.31
CA ARG A 85 6.37 3.81 -5.09
C ARG A 85 5.19 3.41 -4.22
N GLY A 86 5.04 2.12 -3.90
CA GLY A 86 3.91 1.60 -3.14
C GLY A 86 2.63 1.62 -3.98
N PHE A 87 1.48 1.42 -3.35
CA PHE A 87 0.20 1.37 -4.08
C PHE A 87 -0.46 2.74 -4.22
N ILE A 88 -0.26 3.66 -3.27
CA ILE A 88 -1.01 4.92 -3.17
C ILE A 88 -0.48 5.99 -4.16
N SER A 89 0.81 5.98 -4.44
CA SER A 89 1.50 7.01 -5.23
C SER A 89 1.70 6.64 -6.70
N LEU A 90 1.14 5.52 -7.17
CA LEU A 90 1.36 5.02 -8.55
C LEU A 90 0.88 5.98 -9.64
N ALA A 91 -0.10 6.83 -9.33
CA ALA A 91 -0.77 7.72 -10.28
C ALA A 91 -0.74 9.19 -9.81
N ASP A 92 0.35 9.64 -9.22
CA ASP A 92 0.48 11.01 -8.70
C ASP A 92 0.58 12.08 -9.80
N TYR A 93 0.99 11.71 -11.00
CA TYR A 93 1.12 12.59 -12.17
C TYR A 93 0.26 12.07 -13.32
N ALA A 94 -0.47 12.97 -13.96
CA ALA A 94 -1.09 12.72 -15.25
C ALA A 94 -0.15 13.16 -16.38
N VAL A 95 -0.22 12.45 -17.51
CA VAL A 95 0.60 12.71 -18.70
C VAL A 95 -0.25 12.69 -19.95
N VAL A 96 0.14 13.50 -20.94
CA VAL A 96 -0.52 13.56 -22.25
C VAL A 96 0.52 13.65 -23.36
N GLY A 97 0.16 13.14 -24.54
CA GLY A 97 1.05 13.06 -25.68
C GLY A 97 0.35 13.02 -27.03
N THR A 98 1.16 12.82 -28.07
CA THR A 98 0.74 12.83 -29.50
C THR A 98 0.99 11.50 -30.21
N GLY A 99 1.38 10.46 -29.48
CA GLY A 99 1.50 9.12 -30.01
C GLY A 99 0.16 8.47 -30.33
N SER A 100 0.12 7.70 -31.42
CA SER A 100 -1.07 7.00 -31.90
C SER A 100 -0.95 5.47 -31.87
N THR A 101 0.18 4.93 -31.40
CA THR A 101 0.36 3.47 -31.34
C THR A 101 -0.63 2.86 -30.33
N PRO A 102 -1.28 1.73 -30.64
CA PRO A 102 -2.18 1.05 -29.70
C PRO A 102 -1.51 0.78 -28.34
N PRO A 103 -2.22 0.89 -27.21
CA PRO A 103 -1.71 0.54 -25.89
C PRO A 103 -1.27 -0.93 -25.81
N ASN A 104 -0.10 -1.17 -25.23
CA ASN A 104 0.47 -2.50 -25.00
C ASN A 104 1.05 -2.56 -23.58
N ALA A 105 0.79 -3.65 -22.85
CA ALA A 105 1.20 -3.84 -21.46
C ALA A 105 2.72 -3.74 -21.23
N THR A 106 3.53 -4.00 -22.26
CA THR A 106 5.02 -3.92 -22.20
C THR A 106 5.57 -2.50 -22.36
N GLN A 107 4.73 -1.53 -22.73
CA GLN A 107 5.16 -0.15 -22.85
C GLN A 107 5.58 0.40 -21.49
N THR A 108 6.55 1.31 -21.50
CA THR A 108 7.07 1.92 -20.28
C THR A 108 6.77 3.42 -20.17
N GLY A 109 6.38 4.07 -21.27
CA GLY A 109 6.09 5.49 -21.34
C GLY A 109 5.07 5.81 -22.44
N LEU A 110 4.72 7.09 -22.56
CA LEU A 110 4.04 7.59 -23.75
C LEU A 110 4.99 7.55 -24.94
N VAL A 111 4.46 7.45 -26.15
CA VAL A 111 5.28 7.44 -27.37
C VAL A 111 5.85 8.82 -27.66
N ALA A 112 5.04 9.86 -27.46
CA ALA A 112 5.44 11.25 -27.66
C ALA A 112 4.79 12.13 -26.57
N GLU A 113 5.35 12.07 -25.36
CA GLU A 113 4.92 12.90 -24.22
C GLU A 113 5.06 14.39 -24.55
N VAL A 114 4.00 15.14 -24.27
CA VAL A 114 3.91 16.59 -24.53
C VAL A 114 3.90 17.37 -23.22
N ALA A 115 3.15 16.89 -22.23
CA ALA A 115 2.99 17.57 -20.95
C ALA A 115 2.71 16.59 -19.82
N ARG A 116 3.04 17.02 -18.61
CA ARG A 116 2.83 16.30 -17.35
C ARG A 116 2.42 17.26 -16.24
N THR A 117 1.58 16.80 -15.33
CA THR A 117 1.13 17.61 -14.18
C THR A 117 0.80 16.74 -12.97
N ASN A 118 1.08 17.25 -11.78
CA ASN A 118 0.50 16.76 -10.51
C ASN A 118 -0.53 17.74 -9.93
N ALA A 119 -0.89 18.79 -10.67
CA ALA A 119 -1.87 19.77 -10.20
C ALA A 119 -3.23 19.09 -9.99
N GLY A 120 -3.74 19.15 -8.76
CA GLY A 120 -5.07 18.65 -8.41
C GLY A 120 -6.18 19.54 -8.97
N VAL A 121 -7.40 19.01 -8.97
CA VAL A 121 -8.60 19.78 -9.33
C VAL A 121 -9.10 20.55 -8.11
N SER A 122 -9.23 21.87 -8.23
CA SER A 122 -9.72 22.70 -7.13
C SER A 122 -11.14 22.30 -6.72
N GLY A 123 -11.34 22.00 -5.44
CA GLY A 123 -12.63 21.58 -4.88
C GLY A 123 -12.96 20.09 -5.08
N GLU A 124 -12.13 19.33 -5.79
CA GLU A 124 -12.31 17.91 -6.06
C GLU A 124 -11.02 17.15 -5.71
N PRO A 125 -10.74 16.92 -4.41
CA PRO A 125 -9.49 16.31 -3.99
C PRO A 125 -9.36 14.86 -4.47
N ASP A 126 -8.14 14.34 -4.44
CA ASP A 126 -7.90 12.90 -4.52
C ASP A 126 -8.63 12.19 -3.37
N THR A 127 -9.11 10.98 -3.64
CA THR A 127 -9.86 10.20 -2.65
C THR A 127 -9.31 8.80 -2.52
N ILE A 128 -9.27 8.29 -1.30
CA ILE A 128 -9.08 6.87 -1.02
C ILE A 128 -10.34 6.43 -0.27
N ALA A 129 -11.07 5.48 -0.84
CA ALA A 129 -12.32 4.99 -0.28
C ALA A 129 -12.21 3.49 0.00
N ARG A 130 -12.33 3.11 1.28
CA ARG A 130 -12.51 1.70 1.66
C ARG A 130 -13.90 1.26 1.23
N GLN A 131 -14.01 0.10 0.58
CA GLN A 131 -15.29 -0.43 0.08
C GLN A 131 -16.17 -1.02 1.18
N SER A 132 -15.58 -1.72 2.15
CA SER A 132 -16.32 -2.27 3.29
C SER A 132 -15.47 -2.37 4.56
N THR A 133 -16.13 -2.26 5.70
CA THR A 133 -15.60 -2.46 7.06
C THR A 133 -16.19 -3.71 7.73
N SER A 134 -16.91 -4.54 6.98
CA SER A 134 -17.44 -5.83 7.47
C SER A 134 -17.92 -6.69 6.29
N GLY A 135 -17.71 -8.00 6.36
CA GLY A 135 -18.24 -8.93 5.36
C GLY A 135 -17.51 -8.87 4.00
N PRO A 136 -18.19 -9.17 2.89
CA PRO A 136 -17.59 -9.16 1.56
C PRO A 136 -17.05 -7.76 1.21
N GLY A 137 -15.78 -7.66 0.80
CA GLY A 137 -15.13 -6.40 0.41
C GLY A 137 -14.23 -5.77 1.47
N VAL A 138 -14.09 -6.38 2.66
CA VAL A 138 -13.02 -6.01 3.61
C VAL A 138 -11.67 -6.16 2.92
N GLY A 139 -10.78 -5.20 3.16
CA GLY A 139 -9.45 -5.15 2.56
C GLY A 139 -9.41 -4.63 1.13
N THR A 140 -10.50 -4.03 0.63
CA THR A 140 -10.57 -3.40 -0.70
C THR A 140 -10.69 -1.87 -0.62
N PHE A 141 -9.89 -1.17 -1.43
CA PHE A 141 -9.84 0.29 -1.54
C PHE A 141 -9.96 0.72 -2.99
N ILE A 142 -10.68 1.81 -3.21
CA ILE A 142 -10.70 2.54 -4.48
C ILE A 142 -9.91 3.83 -4.27
N ILE A 143 -8.83 3.99 -5.02
CA ILE A 143 -8.00 5.19 -5.01
C ILE A 143 -8.32 5.97 -6.28
N THR A 144 -8.77 7.21 -6.13
CA THR A 144 -9.09 8.12 -7.25
C THR A 144 -8.12 9.30 -7.26
N LYS A 145 -7.47 9.50 -8.39
CA LYS A 145 -6.57 10.61 -8.68
C LYS A 145 -7.21 11.54 -9.72
N ARG A 146 -7.18 12.84 -9.47
CA ARG A 146 -7.74 13.87 -10.35
C ARG A 146 -6.68 14.90 -10.69
N ARG A 147 -6.37 15.08 -11.97
CA ARG A 147 -5.32 15.99 -12.41
C ARG A 147 -5.84 16.95 -13.47
N GLU A 148 -5.47 18.21 -13.35
CA GLU A 148 -5.87 19.26 -14.28
C GLU A 148 -4.64 19.82 -15.01
N PHE A 149 -4.75 19.87 -16.33
CA PHE A 149 -3.85 20.62 -17.19
C PHE A 149 -4.48 21.98 -17.47
N THR A 150 -3.69 23.02 -17.24
CA THR A 150 -4.06 24.40 -17.57
C THR A 150 -4.01 24.67 -19.06
N GLU A 151 -4.63 25.75 -19.49
CA GLU A 151 -4.61 26.25 -20.86
C GLU A 151 -3.17 26.46 -21.36
N ALA A 152 -2.27 26.93 -20.49
CA ALA A 152 -0.86 27.10 -20.83
C ALA A 152 -0.13 25.79 -21.15
N GLN A 153 -0.59 24.66 -20.58
CA GLN A 153 0.01 23.36 -20.80
C GLN A 153 -0.53 22.69 -22.06
N VAL A 154 -1.85 22.76 -22.30
CA VAL A 154 -2.52 21.95 -23.33
C VAL A 154 -3.41 22.72 -24.30
N GLY A 155 -3.71 24.00 -24.04
CA GLY A 155 -4.51 24.85 -24.92
C GLY A 155 -3.86 25.02 -26.29
N GLY A 156 -4.66 24.95 -27.34
CA GLY A 156 -4.18 25.00 -28.72
C GLY A 156 -3.46 23.74 -29.22
N ARG A 157 -3.43 22.66 -28.43
CA ARG A 157 -2.75 21.41 -28.79
C ARG A 157 -3.72 20.34 -29.26
N ASN A 158 -3.18 19.44 -30.08
CA ASN A 158 -3.81 18.18 -30.47
C ASN A 158 -3.18 17.07 -29.63
N LEU A 159 -3.99 16.28 -28.93
CA LEU A 159 -3.53 15.18 -28.07
C LEU A 159 -4.21 13.87 -28.48
N THR A 160 -3.48 12.77 -28.38
CA THR A 160 -3.93 11.44 -28.85
C THR A 160 -3.70 10.33 -27.83
N GLU A 161 -2.77 10.51 -26.88
CA GLU A 161 -2.49 9.54 -25.83
C GLU A 161 -2.37 10.23 -24.47
N TRP A 162 -2.58 9.43 -23.43
CA TRP A 162 -2.51 9.90 -22.05
C TRP A 162 -2.31 8.75 -21.07
N GLY A 163 -2.07 9.09 -19.81
CA GLY A 163 -1.86 8.11 -18.77
C GLY A 163 -1.55 8.71 -17.40
N PHE A 164 -1.14 7.84 -16.48
CA PHE A 164 -0.72 8.23 -15.14
C PHE A 164 0.61 7.59 -14.76
N SER A 165 1.37 8.27 -13.90
CA SER A 165 2.72 7.90 -13.49
C SER A 165 2.99 8.36 -12.05
N PRO A 166 3.88 7.69 -11.30
CA PRO A 166 4.28 8.14 -9.97
C PRO A 166 5.38 9.22 -10.01
N SER A 167 5.86 9.62 -11.19
CA SER A 167 7.05 10.46 -11.34
C SER A 167 6.72 11.81 -11.98
N GLY A 168 7.43 12.86 -11.55
CA GLY A 168 7.38 14.19 -12.20
C GLY A 168 8.24 14.32 -13.45
N SER A 169 9.05 13.31 -13.77
CA SER A 169 9.93 13.30 -14.94
C SER A 169 9.40 12.36 -16.02
N ALA A 170 9.50 12.77 -17.28
CA ALA A 170 9.22 11.92 -18.44
C ALA A 170 10.13 10.68 -18.47
N GLY A 171 9.64 9.58 -19.04
CA GLY A 171 10.43 8.35 -19.24
C GLY A 171 9.66 7.05 -18.96
N GLY A 172 10.42 5.98 -18.72
CA GLY A 172 9.93 4.63 -18.46
C GLY A 172 9.33 4.46 -17.06
N ASN A 173 8.22 5.13 -16.77
CA ASN A 173 7.61 5.17 -15.43
C ASN A 173 6.08 5.28 -15.46
N LEU A 174 5.44 4.85 -16.53
CA LEU A 174 4.00 4.94 -16.70
C LEU A 174 3.24 3.80 -15.99
N MET A 175 2.27 4.12 -15.15
CA MET A 175 1.38 3.12 -14.56
C MET A 175 0.36 2.60 -15.58
N THR A 176 -0.24 3.52 -16.32
CA THR A 176 -1.28 3.23 -17.30
C THR A 176 -1.10 4.09 -18.53
N ARG A 177 -1.38 3.51 -19.71
CA ARG A 177 -1.38 4.20 -20.99
C ARG A 177 -2.70 3.92 -21.70
N GLU A 178 -3.27 4.96 -22.29
CA GLU A 178 -4.44 4.83 -23.15
C GLU A 178 -4.42 5.88 -24.26
N LEU A 179 -5.18 5.64 -25.33
CA LEU A 179 -5.47 6.65 -26.35
C LEU A 179 -6.72 7.43 -25.94
N PHE A 180 -6.85 8.69 -26.36
CA PHE A 180 -8.16 9.32 -26.29
C PHE A 180 -9.12 8.56 -27.21
N ARG A 181 -10.32 8.21 -26.74
CA ARG A 181 -11.35 7.56 -27.57
C ARG A 181 -12.68 8.29 -27.47
N ASP A 182 -13.49 8.16 -28.50
CA ASP A 182 -14.90 8.57 -28.47
C ASP A 182 -15.76 7.59 -27.65
N GLY A 183 -17.05 7.89 -27.53
CA GLY A 183 -18.01 7.02 -26.83
C GLY A 183 -18.26 5.65 -27.49
N LEU A 184 -17.68 5.39 -28.66
CA LEU A 184 -17.70 4.09 -29.35
C LEU A 184 -16.37 3.33 -29.18
N GLY A 185 -15.40 3.89 -28.46
CA GLY A 185 -14.09 3.29 -28.21
C GLY A 185 -13.09 3.47 -29.36
N ASN A 186 -13.40 4.29 -30.38
CA ASN A 186 -12.45 4.56 -31.47
C ASN A 186 -11.40 5.59 -31.02
N PRO A 187 -10.10 5.38 -31.29
CA PRO A 187 -9.08 6.39 -31.02
C PRO A 187 -9.39 7.71 -31.75
N VAL A 188 -9.30 8.82 -31.03
CA VAL A 188 -9.53 10.17 -31.56
C VAL A 188 -8.38 11.11 -31.19
N VAL A 189 -8.25 12.17 -31.98
CA VAL A 189 -7.47 13.34 -31.61
C VAL A 189 -8.40 14.29 -30.86
N ILE A 190 -8.04 14.68 -29.64
CA ILE A 190 -8.70 15.81 -28.98
C ILE A 190 -7.94 17.09 -29.34
N SER A 191 -8.63 18.02 -29.98
CA SER A 191 -8.11 19.35 -30.31
C SER A 191 -8.64 20.35 -29.30
N LEU A 192 -7.75 20.92 -28.49
CA LEU A 192 -8.10 21.90 -27.47
C LEU A 192 -7.98 23.32 -28.03
N ALA A 193 -8.99 24.15 -27.80
CA ALA A 193 -8.89 25.59 -28.00
C ALA A 193 -7.87 26.21 -27.04
N SER A 194 -7.39 27.41 -27.35
CA SER A 194 -6.36 28.10 -26.56
C SER A 194 -6.78 28.40 -25.12
N ASP A 195 -8.08 28.43 -24.83
CA ASP A 195 -8.65 28.72 -23.51
C ASP A 195 -9.30 27.49 -22.85
N GLN A 196 -9.09 26.29 -23.39
CA GLN A 196 -9.57 25.04 -22.81
C GLN A 196 -8.54 24.39 -21.91
N ARG A 197 -9.05 23.69 -20.88
CA ARG A 197 -8.30 22.84 -19.97
C ARG A 197 -8.65 21.38 -20.19
N LEU A 198 -7.83 20.50 -19.64
CA LEU A 198 -8.05 19.05 -19.63
C LEU A 198 -8.00 18.52 -18.20
N ARG A 199 -9.01 17.75 -17.80
CA ARG A 199 -9.01 16.99 -16.55
C ARG A 199 -8.88 15.51 -16.85
N LEU A 200 -7.98 14.84 -16.16
CA LEU A 200 -7.80 13.40 -16.20
C LEU A 200 -8.14 12.82 -14.82
N ILE A 201 -8.99 11.80 -14.82
CA ILE A 201 -9.53 11.16 -13.61
C ILE A 201 -9.23 9.67 -13.71
N TYR A 202 -8.58 9.14 -12.69
CA TYR A 202 -8.24 7.73 -12.64
C TYR A 202 -8.60 7.12 -11.31
N ALA A 203 -9.42 6.07 -11.36
CA ALA A 203 -9.65 5.19 -10.23
C ALA A 203 -9.03 3.81 -10.48
N TYR A 204 -8.35 3.31 -9.47
CA TYR A 204 -7.83 1.95 -9.41
C TYR A 204 -8.15 1.33 -8.05
N GLN A 205 -8.26 0.00 -8.04
CA GLN A 205 -8.59 -0.77 -6.86
C GLN A 205 -7.36 -1.46 -6.32
N VAL A 206 -7.19 -1.41 -5.00
CA VAL A 206 -6.24 -2.24 -4.27
C VAL A 206 -7.03 -3.16 -3.37
N SER A 207 -6.84 -4.47 -3.49
CA SER A 207 -7.37 -5.44 -2.53
C SER A 207 -6.25 -6.26 -1.92
N TYR A 208 -6.45 -6.78 -0.73
CA TYR A 208 -5.47 -7.65 -0.08
C TYR A 208 -6.10 -8.83 0.64
N SER A 209 -5.28 -9.86 0.85
CA SER A 209 -5.63 -11.07 1.57
C SER A 209 -4.40 -11.68 2.25
N PRO A 210 -4.54 -12.33 3.41
CA PRO A 210 -5.76 -12.42 4.21
C PRO A 210 -6.11 -11.11 4.91
N ASN A 211 -7.39 -10.91 5.23
CA ASN A 211 -7.93 -9.71 5.86
C ASN A 211 -8.86 -10.08 7.02
N ALA A 212 -9.20 -9.12 7.89
CA ALA A 212 -10.02 -9.39 9.07
C ALA A 212 -11.42 -9.97 8.76
N GLY A 213 -11.99 -9.69 7.57
CA GLY A 213 -13.27 -10.27 7.13
C GLY A 213 -13.14 -11.68 6.57
N ALA A 214 -11.94 -12.09 6.16
CA ALA A 214 -11.62 -13.44 5.70
C ALA A 214 -10.21 -13.84 6.21
N PRO A 215 -10.04 -14.10 7.52
CA PRO A 215 -8.78 -14.57 8.06
C PRO A 215 -8.43 -15.95 7.49
N GLN A 216 -7.15 -16.21 7.27
CA GLN A 216 -6.67 -17.49 6.77
C GLN A 216 -6.11 -18.33 7.92
N ASP A 217 -6.55 -19.58 8.04
CA ASP A 217 -5.94 -20.53 8.97
C ASP A 217 -4.46 -20.74 8.62
N ALA A 218 -3.62 -20.71 9.65
CA ALA A 218 -2.20 -20.98 9.51
C ALA A 218 -1.70 -21.75 10.72
N SER A 219 -0.53 -22.34 10.57
CA SER A 219 0.22 -22.86 11.69
C SER A 219 1.68 -22.51 11.53
N ILE A 220 2.36 -22.37 12.65
CA ILE A 220 3.81 -22.24 12.67
C ILE A 220 4.39 -23.33 13.54
N ASN A 221 5.48 -23.92 13.09
CA ASN A 221 6.26 -24.83 13.93
C ASN A 221 7.39 -24.03 14.57
N ILE A 222 7.47 -24.08 15.90
CA ILE A 222 8.55 -23.45 16.66
C ILE A 222 9.44 -24.59 17.16
N ALA A 223 10.71 -24.58 16.74
CA ALA A 223 11.59 -25.70 17.09
C ALA A 223 11.69 -25.88 18.62
N ASN A 224 11.63 -27.14 19.04
CA ASN A 224 11.58 -27.59 20.44
C ASN A 224 10.31 -27.22 21.22
N LEU A 225 9.31 -26.60 20.59
CA LEU A 225 8.00 -26.32 21.19
C LEU A 225 6.83 -26.96 20.43
N GLY A 226 7.03 -27.29 19.15
CA GLY A 226 6.01 -27.91 18.31
C GLY A 226 5.19 -26.89 17.53
N THR A 227 4.01 -27.33 17.07
CA THR A 227 3.16 -26.58 16.16
C THR A 227 2.12 -25.75 16.90
N PHE A 228 2.03 -24.47 16.54
CA PHE A 228 1.05 -23.52 17.04
C PHE A 228 0.11 -23.16 15.89
N ALA A 229 -1.15 -23.61 15.99
CA ALA A 229 -2.20 -23.27 15.05
C ALA A 229 -2.81 -21.90 15.38
N GLY A 230 -3.30 -21.21 14.35
CA GLY A 230 -3.75 -19.84 14.44
C GLY A 230 -4.35 -19.32 13.15
N LYS A 231 -4.47 -18.00 13.07
CA LYS A 231 -4.99 -17.27 11.91
C LYS A 231 -4.06 -16.14 11.50
N VAL A 232 -4.01 -15.89 10.20
CA VAL A 232 -3.28 -14.77 9.61
C VAL A 232 -4.27 -13.80 8.97
N PHE A 233 -4.10 -12.50 9.20
CA PHE A 233 -4.95 -11.46 8.65
C PHE A 233 -4.31 -10.08 8.81
N ALA A 234 -4.68 -9.15 7.92
CA ALA A 234 -4.42 -7.73 8.12
C ALA A 234 -5.59 -7.03 8.83
N THR A 235 -5.27 -6.27 9.88
CA THR A 235 -6.21 -5.43 10.63
C THR A 235 -6.19 -4.00 10.14
N ARG A 236 -7.36 -3.38 10.25
CA ARG A 236 -7.49 -1.95 10.17
C ARG A 236 -7.00 -1.34 11.49
N TYR A 237 -6.38 -0.18 11.40
CA TYR A 237 -6.15 0.62 12.60
C TYR A 237 -6.74 1.99 12.45
N TRP A 238 -7.33 2.42 13.55
CA TRP A 238 -7.80 3.77 13.74
C TRP A 238 -6.75 4.54 14.54
N SER A 239 -5.83 5.20 13.82
CA SER A 239 -5.14 6.36 14.37
C SER A 239 -6.00 7.57 14.00
N GLY A 240 -6.04 8.61 14.83
CA GLY A 240 -6.69 9.88 14.47
C GLY A 240 -6.10 10.53 13.20
N TYR A 241 -4.99 9.99 12.67
CA TYR A 241 -4.27 10.45 11.49
C TYR A 241 -4.58 9.67 10.21
N ASP A 242 -4.93 8.38 10.29
CA ASP A 242 -4.97 7.49 9.12
C ASP A 242 -6.36 7.13 8.62
N SER A 243 -7.44 7.78 9.11
CA SER A 243 -8.84 7.60 8.67
C SER A 243 -9.31 6.15 8.47
N GLY A 244 -8.67 5.20 9.17
CA GLY A 244 -8.91 3.78 9.00
C GLY A 244 -8.31 3.16 7.73
N MET A 245 -7.12 3.57 7.28
CA MET A 245 -6.38 3.06 6.12
C MET A 245 -5.00 2.47 6.48
N GLY A 246 -4.75 2.19 7.76
CA GLY A 246 -3.44 1.73 8.24
C GLY A 246 -2.90 0.47 7.55
N ASP A 247 -3.80 -0.44 7.15
CA ASP A 247 -3.53 -1.62 6.34
C ASP A 247 -3.06 -1.31 4.91
N LEU A 248 -3.70 -0.37 4.20
CA LEU A 248 -3.26 0.07 2.86
C LEU A 248 -1.89 0.77 2.93
N TYR A 249 -1.64 1.56 3.98
CA TYR A 249 -0.34 2.17 4.22
C TYR A 249 0.72 1.12 4.55
N LEU A 250 0.42 0.17 5.44
CA LEU A 250 1.28 -0.96 5.77
C LEU A 250 1.68 -1.70 4.48
N LEU A 251 0.70 -2.02 3.64
CA LEU A 251 0.92 -2.69 2.37
C LEU A 251 1.85 -1.88 1.45
N SER A 252 1.58 -0.59 1.27
CA SER A 252 2.39 0.28 0.43
C SER A 252 3.83 0.39 0.93
N TRP A 253 4.02 0.53 2.23
CA TRP A 253 5.35 0.69 2.82
C TRP A 253 6.14 -0.61 2.83
N TRP A 254 5.47 -1.73 3.03
CA TRP A 254 6.10 -3.04 2.88
C TRP A 254 6.52 -3.26 1.43
N ALA A 255 5.69 -2.93 0.44
CA ALA A 255 6.09 -3.01 -0.96
C ALA A 255 7.34 -2.16 -1.26
N MET A 256 7.43 -0.95 -0.70
CA MET A 256 8.53 -0.01 -0.91
C MET A 256 9.82 -0.33 -0.16
N ALA A 257 9.79 -1.21 0.86
CA ALA A 257 10.81 -1.26 1.92
C ALA A 257 11.08 0.10 2.55
N TYR A 258 10.02 0.90 2.72
CA TYR A 258 10.19 2.25 3.24
C TYR A 258 10.67 2.17 4.69
N ALA A 259 11.89 2.66 4.92
CA ALA A 259 12.54 2.71 6.21
C ALA A 259 13.12 4.12 6.44
N GLU A 260 12.39 5.16 6.00
CA GLU A 260 12.81 6.53 6.24
C GLU A 260 12.37 6.94 7.64
N ASP A 261 13.38 7.10 8.49
CA ASP A 261 13.28 7.60 9.87
C ASP A 261 12.62 6.65 10.90
N VAL A 262 12.98 6.87 12.17
CA VAL A 262 12.47 6.16 13.35
C VAL A 262 10.94 6.22 13.40
N TYR A 263 10.38 7.31 12.86
CA TYR A 263 8.96 7.63 12.93
C TYR A 263 8.11 7.03 11.81
N ASN A 264 8.68 6.51 10.71
CA ASN A 264 7.90 5.95 9.59
C ASN A 264 8.50 4.61 9.12
N SER A 265 8.51 3.63 10.01
CA SER A 265 9.11 2.31 9.78
C SER A 265 8.12 1.18 10.05
N LEU A 266 8.40 0.01 9.46
CA LEU A 266 7.73 -1.24 9.80
C LEU A 266 8.40 -1.88 11.01
N TYR A 267 7.58 -2.41 11.91
CA TYR A 267 8.06 -3.06 13.12
C TYR A 267 7.37 -4.39 13.33
N PHE A 268 8.13 -5.31 13.89
CA PHE A 268 7.64 -6.59 14.32
C PHE A 268 7.35 -6.56 15.81
N TYR A 269 6.18 -7.07 16.18
CA TYR A 269 5.71 -7.15 17.54
C TYR A 269 5.29 -8.57 17.86
N PRO A 270 5.85 -9.20 18.90
CA PRO A 270 5.19 -10.32 19.53
C PRO A 270 3.91 -9.82 20.22
N LEU A 271 2.85 -10.62 20.15
CA LEU A 271 1.55 -10.31 20.74
C LEU A 271 1.46 -10.90 22.15
N ASP A 272 1.01 -10.10 23.11
CA ASP A 272 0.72 -10.52 24.48
C ASP A 272 -0.79 -10.79 24.67
N ALA A 273 -1.17 -11.25 25.87
CA ALA A 273 -2.56 -11.60 26.22
C ALA A 273 -3.55 -10.43 26.09
N TYR A 274 -3.08 -9.17 26.13
CA TYR A 274 -3.94 -8.00 25.97
C TYR A 274 -4.27 -7.75 24.49
N LYS A 275 -3.41 -8.21 23.58
CA LYS A 275 -3.49 -7.92 22.14
C LYS A 275 -4.05 -9.06 21.29
N ALA A 276 -4.01 -10.29 21.82
CA ALA A 276 -4.58 -11.46 21.18
C ALA A 276 -6.13 -11.59 21.23
N PRO A 277 -6.87 -11.03 22.20
CA PRO A 277 -8.33 -11.18 22.22
C PRO A 277 -9.09 -10.29 21.24
N ASN A 278 -8.50 -9.18 20.77
CA ASN A 278 -9.17 -8.21 19.87
C ASN A 278 -9.05 -8.55 18.38
N LEU A 279 -8.63 -9.77 18.07
CA LEU A 279 -8.24 -10.23 16.75
C LEU A 279 -9.42 -10.60 15.83
N ASP A 280 -10.61 -10.74 16.39
CA ASP A 280 -11.86 -10.91 15.64
C ASP A 280 -12.51 -9.55 15.29
N SER A 281 -11.93 -8.44 15.75
CA SER A 281 -12.38 -7.10 15.38
C SER A 281 -11.44 -6.51 14.34
N GLU A 282 -11.99 -5.82 13.34
CA GLU A 282 -11.17 -5.07 12.38
C GLU A 282 -10.22 -4.07 13.06
N PHE A 283 -10.43 -3.72 14.34
CA PHE A 283 -9.75 -2.67 15.08
C PHE A 283 -8.75 -3.24 16.10
N GLY A 284 -7.57 -3.66 15.63
CA GLY A 284 -6.50 -4.12 16.51
C GLY A 284 -5.55 -2.98 16.91
N ASN A 285 -5.49 -2.59 18.19
CA ASN A 285 -4.47 -1.67 18.69
C ASN A 285 -3.24 -2.48 19.17
N TYR A 286 -2.17 -2.49 18.38
CA TYR A 286 -0.93 -3.18 18.74
C TYR A 286 0.04 -2.20 19.42
N SER A 287 -0.25 -1.78 20.66
CA SER A 287 0.65 -0.90 21.43
C SER A 287 1.64 -1.72 22.25
N GLY A 288 2.90 -1.82 21.82
CA GLY A 288 3.96 -2.52 22.55
C GLY A 288 5.02 -1.56 23.09
N THR A 289 5.58 -1.88 24.27
CA THR A 289 6.76 -1.19 24.80
C THR A 289 8.03 -1.50 24.01
N THR A 290 8.07 -2.62 23.29
CA THR A 290 9.24 -3.06 22.52
C THR A 290 8.82 -3.60 21.15
N GLY A 291 9.08 -2.83 20.09
CA GLY A 291 9.00 -3.27 18.71
C GLY A 291 10.38 -3.51 18.13
N TYR A 292 10.50 -4.47 17.22
CA TYR A 292 11.76 -4.77 16.53
C TYR A 292 11.68 -4.21 15.12
N ARG A 293 12.55 -3.24 14.81
CA ARG A 293 12.55 -2.60 13.49
C ARG A 293 12.79 -3.65 12.41
N ILE A 294 11.91 -3.67 11.42
CA ILE A 294 12.01 -4.58 10.29
C ILE A 294 12.96 -3.96 9.27
N THR A 295 13.91 -4.76 8.83
CA THR A 295 14.64 -4.50 7.58
C THR A 295 14.13 -5.47 6.52
N SER A 296 14.16 -5.06 5.28
CA SER A 296 13.80 -5.92 4.16
C SER A 296 14.91 -5.91 3.12
N GLY A 297 14.98 -6.98 2.34
CA GLY A 297 15.91 -7.05 1.23
C GLY A 297 15.63 -5.96 0.19
N MET A 298 16.66 -5.62 -0.60
CA MET A 298 16.48 -4.78 -1.78
C MET A 298 15.48 -5.45 -2.73
N PHE A 299 14.59 -4.64 -3.28
CA PHE A 299 13.66 -5.10 -4.30
C PHE A 299 14.37 -5.22 -5.63
N THR A 300 14.09 -6.32 -6.34
CA THR A 300 14.53 -6.51 -7.71
C THR A 300 13.31 -6.43 -8.61
N ALA A 301 13.38 -5.62 -9.68
CA ALA A 301 12.26 -5.28 -10.55
C ALA A 301 11.68 -6.45 -11.38
N ILE A 302 12.04 -7.69 -11.07
CA ILE A 302 11.50 -8.90 -11.72
C ILE A 302 10.76 -9.79 -10.72
N THR A 303 10.81 -9.47 -9.42
CA THR A 303 10.12 -10.24 -8.37
C THR A 303 8.92 -9.45 -7.88
N ARG A 304 7.70 -9.90 -8.17
CA ARG A 304 6.44 -9.29 -7.69
C ARG A 304 6.16 -9.60 -6.21
N GLY A 305 7.11 -9.23 -5.36
CA GLY A 305 7.04 -9.47 -3.93
C GLY A 305 8.24 -8.93 -3.19
N ARG A 306 8.11 -8.86 -1.87
CA ARG A 306 9.17 -8.48 -0.95
C ARG A 306 9.14 -9.34 0.30
N LYS A 307 10.33 -9.72 0.74
CA LYS A 307 10.53 -10.43 1.99
C LYS A 307 11.08 -9.50 3.06
N ILE A 308 10.59 -9.65 4.28
CA ILE A 308 11.27 -9.10 5.45
C ILE A 308 12.44 -10.00 5.82
N ASN A 309 13.53 -9.39 6.30
CA ASN A 309 14.65 -10.15 6.85
C ASN A 309 14.23 -10.84 8.15
N ALA A 310 14.90 -11.93 8.48
CA ALA A 310 14.69 -12.62 9.75
C ALA A 310 14.95 -11.69 10.94
N ILE A 311 14.11 -11.81 11.97
CA ILE A 311 14.16 -10.94 13.15
C ILE A 311 14.65 -11.74 14.34
N THR A 312 15.63 -11.21 15.05
CA THR A 312 16.13 -11.79 16.28
C THR A 312 15.61 -11.00 17.47
N ILE A 313 14.93 -11.71 18.38
CA ILE A 313 14.62 -11.21 19.71
C ILE A 313 15.63 -11.82 20.68
N PRO A 314 16.52 -11.01 21.28
CA PRO A 314 17.58 -11.53 22.15
C PRO A 314 17.01 -12.17 23.40
N ALA A 315 17.83 -12.96 24.09
CA ALA A 315 17.41 -13.63 25.31
C ALA A 315 16.97 -12.64 26.39
N THR A 316 17.64 -11.49 26.49
CA THR A 316 17.35 -10.46 27.50
C THR A 316 16.04 -9.69 27.28
N ASP A 317 15.40 -9.83 26.12
CA ASP A 317 14.26 -8.99 25.73
C ASP A 317 12.98 -9.79 25.56
N TYR A 318 11.83 -9.12 25.75
CA TYR A 318 10.47 -9.66 25.61
C TYR A 318 10.26 -11.02 26.28
N ASN A 319 10.61 -11.12 27.57
CA ASN A 319 10.48 -12.34 28.36
C ASN A 319 9.08 -12.45 28.96
N ARG A 320 8.10 -12.82 28.11
CA ARG A 320 6.67 -12.90 28.43
C ARG A 320 6.01 -14.04 27.65
N ASP A 321 4.73 -14.25 27.94
CA ASP A 321 3.85 -15.09 27.12
C ASP A 321 3.58 -14.42 25.77
N ILE A 322 3.72 -15.22 24.71
CA ILE A 322 3.51 -14.82 23.32
C ILE A 322 2.32 -15.60 22.77
N TYR A 323 1.35 -14.85 22.25
CA TYR A 323 0.09 -15.34 21.68
C TYR A 323 0.04 -15.20 20.15
N GLY A 324 1.11 -14.67 19.55
CA GLY A 324 1.19 -14.43 18.12
C GLY A 324 2.25 -13.40 17.79
N PHE A 325 2.20 -12.91 16.56
CA PHE A 325 3.15 -11.98 15.98
C PHE A 325 2.42 -11.01 15.06
N ALA A 326 2.87 -9.77 14.95
CA ALA A 326 2.34 -8.81 14.01
C ALA A 326 3.46 -7.96 13.39
N ILE A 327 3.28 -7.65 12.11
CA ILE A 327 4.00 -6.59 11.41
C ILE A 327 3.10 -5.37 11.41
N ILE A 328 3.56 -4.26 11.98
CA ILE A 328 2.79 -3.03 12.07
C ILE A 328 3.55 -1.86 11.50
N ARG A 329 2.81 -0.85 11.03
CA ARG A 329 3.37 0.45 10.74
C ARG A 329 3.51 1.25 12.03
N TYR A 330 4.66 1.85 12.25
CA TYR A 330 4.89 2.79 13.33
C TYR A 330 4.91 4.21 12.78
N THR A 331 4.09 5.10 13.36
CA THR A 331 4.00 6.53 13.05
C THR A 331 4.34 7.38 14.27
N GLY A 332 5.43 7.04 14.98
CA GLY A 332 5.84 7.71 16.21
C GLY A 332 4.98 7.36 17.42
N THR A 333 3.93 8.13 17.68
CA THR A 333 3.05 7.89 18.84
C THR A 333 1.93 6.90 18.57
N TYR A 334 1.74 6.50 17.30
CA TYR A 334 0.61 5.65 16.90
C TYR A 334 1.07 4.41 16.14
N HIS A 335 0.30 3.34 16.28
CA HIS A 335 0.59 2.01 15.74
C HIS A 335 -0.40 1.65 14.63
N ALA A 336 -0.13 2.04 13.39
CA ALA A 336 -1.08 2.01 12.29
C ALA A 336 -1.19 0.66 11.55
N GLY A 337 -2.14 -0.17 11.96
CA GLY A 337 -2.57 -1.35 11.21
C GLY A 337 -1.56 -2.46 11.35
N GLY A 338 -1.98 -3.71 11.17
CA GLY A 338 -1.05 -4.82 11.31
C GLY A 338 -1.40 -6.02 10.48
N PHE A 339 -0.38 -6.66 9.92
CA PHE A 339 -0.49 -8.01 9.39
C PHE A 339 -0.07 -8.96 10.51
N ALA A 340 -1.02 -9.68 11.07
CA ALA A 340 -0.85 -10.50 12.25
C ALA A 340 -0.97 -11.99 11.94
N LEU A 341 -0.14 -12.79 12.60
CA LEU A 341 -0.36 -14.20 12.86
C LEU A 341 -0.71 -14.34 14.34
N ALA A 342 -1.89 -14.87 14.63
CA ALA A 342 -2.34 -15.06 15.98
C ALA A 342 -2.68 -16.50 16.27
N PHE A 343 -2.25 -17.01 17.42
CA PHE A 343 -2.57 -18.38 17.80
C PHE A 343 -4.05 -18.50 18.19
N ASN A 344 -4.56 -19.73 18.12
CA ASN A 344 -5.91 -20.04 18.56
C ASN A 344 -6.14 -19.60 20.01
N SER A 345 -7.39 -19.32 20.37
CA SER A 345 -7.73 -18.84 21.71
C SER A 345 -7.12 -19.71 22.81
N GLY A 346 -6.48 -19.07 23.78
CA GLY A 346 -5.78 -19.73 24.90
C GLY A 346 -4.42 -20.35 24.55
N VAL A 347 -4.06 -20.45 23.28
CA VAL A 347 -2.76 -20.99 22.83
C VAL A 347 -1.67 -19.92 22.94
N LYS A 348 -0.56 -20.26 23.59
CA LYS A 348 0.59 -19.38 23.80
C LYS A 348 1.86 -20.18 24.03
N PHE A 349 3.02 -19.52 23.94
CA PHE A 349 4.26 -20.02 24.52
C PHE A 349 4.96 -18.94 25.33
N THR A 350 5.70 -19.36 26.35
CA THR A 350 6.49 -18.44 27.18
C THR A 350 7.90 -18.30 26.62
N LYS A 351 8.31 -17.05 26.38
CA LYS A 351 9.71 -16.69 26.19
C LYS A 351 10.29 -16.23 27.53
N SER A 352 11.46 -16.75 27.87
CA SER A 352 12.22 -16.35 29.05
C SER A 352 13.63 -15.93 28.64
N ASN A 353 14.41 -15.47 29.62
CA ASN A 353 15.81 -15.08 29.45
C ASN A 353 16.77 -16.22 29.08
N LEU A 354 16.26 -17.44 28.91
CA LEU A 354 17.01 -18.61 28.47
C LEU A 354 16.93 -18.85 26.96
N TYR A 355 16.09 -18.09 26.24
CA TYR A 355 15.79 -18.35 24.83
C TYR A 355 15.97 -17.12 23.97
N LYS A 356 16.70 -17.27 22.86
CA LYS A 356 16.63 -16.34 21.73
C LYS A 356 15.53 -16.82 20.79
N LEU A 357 14.68 -15.90 20.34
CA LEU A 357 13.65 -16.19 19.33
C LEU A 357 14.12 -15.64 17.99
N VAL A 358 14.10 -16.49 16.96
CA VAL A 358 14.40 -16.10 15.58
C VAL A 358 13.14 -16.30 14.76
N VAL A 359 12.58 -15.19 14.31
CA VAL A 359 11.42 -15.18 13.43
C VAL A 359 11.93 -15.18 12.00
N GLY A 360 11.47 -16.14 11.20
CA GLY A 360 11.84 -16.27 9.80
C GLY A 360 11.29 -15.13 8.94
N GLU A 361 11.50 -15.25 7.64
CA GLU A 361 11.02 -14.29 6.65
C GLU A 361 9.50 -14.31 6.56
N TRP A 362 8.89 -13.14 6.35
CA TRP A 362 7.48 -13.00 5.96
C TRP A 362 7.45 -12.37 4.57
N THR A 363 6.48 -12.76 3.75
CA THR A 363 6.46 -12.37 2.34
C THR A 363 5.21 -11.56 2.04
N LEU A 364 5.41 -10.40 1.41
CA LEU A 364 4.39 -9.69 0.67
C LEU A 364 4.53 -10.04 -0.82
N THR A 365 3.44 -10.40 -1.49
CA THR A 365 3.38 -10.55 -2.95
C THR A 365 2.34 -9.63 -3.54
N TRP A 366 2.47 -9.31 -4.83
CA TRP A 366 1.47 -8.50 -5.52
C TRP A 366 1.27 -8.87 -6.98
N GLY A 367 0.13 -8.46 -7.55
CA GLY A 367 -0.18 -8.75 -8.94
C GLY A 367 -1.48 -8.10 -9.45
N PRO A 368 -1.86 -8.42 -10.70
CA PRO A 368 -3.09 -7.94 -11.35
C PRO A 368 -4.37 -8.58 -10.82
#